data_AF-A0A9P5XAW3-F1
#
_entry.id   AF-A0A9P5XAW3-F1
#
_cell.length_a   1.000
_cell.length_b   1.000
_cell.length_c   1.000
_cell.angle_alpha   90.00
_cell.angle_beta   90.00
_cell.angle_gamma   90.00
#
_symmetry.space_group_name_H-M   'P 1'
#
loop_
_entity.id
_entity.type
_entity.pdbx_description
1 polymer ?
#
loop_
_entity_poly.entity_id
_entity_poly.type
_entity_poly.pdbx_seq_one_letter_code
_entity_poly.pdbx_strand_id
1 'polypeptide(L)'
;MKRSFSVHSSETDEYVTPRKRARRDINSPCPSENTPASCRSMIVVKVAPRKAYNEPQEVDLCATLRRCRSEADPSAIKELKALPYGKPLVQHVQSLLHVVKTNVKKRVDKTDRIIETELYLKWLEELDSAVIGIENLLSAKIPGTRRRVPGLGYITFVILYRIMDGFISDVDHHHDGWSSRGSEDHPIYPITMTLAEEAKDPSTDSRAESAVHFAEDALGRYDRVMGVAVRRLKAEGGRSLRLARMVAQTERALARACCLLCEQTGFGGDKSATGESILRSTRTFMRQWKAEHGITDDDEYDTQDGF
;
A
#
# COMPACT_ATOMS: atom_id res chain seq x y z
N MET A 1 35.61 40.81 -3.92
CA MET A 1 35.36 39.41 -3.51
C MET A 1 34.03 39.33 -2.77
N LYS A 2 33.01 38.70 -3.37
CA LYS A 2 31.91 37.94 -2.75
C LYS A 2 30.88 37.67 -3.86
N ARG A 3 30.89 36.45 -4.39
CA ARG A 3 29.91 35.96 -5.38
C ARG A 3 28.62 35.61 -4.63
N SER A 4 27.52 36.18 -5.11
CA SER A 4 26.15 35.78 -4.80
C SER A 4 25.88 34.38 -5.38
N PHE A 5 25.46 33.43 -4.54
CA PHE A 5 24.96 32.14 -5.00
C PHE A 5 23.44 32.21 -5.14
N SER A 6 23.00 32.01 -6.38
CA SER A 6 21.63 31.75 -6.78
C SER A 6 21.22 30.36 -6.26
N VAL A 7 20.05 30.30 -5.62
CA VAL A 7 19.40 29.04 -5.21
C VAL A 7 18.67 28.51 -6.45
N HIS A 8 19.22 27.47 -7.06
CA HIS A 8 18.54 26.73 -8.12
C HIS A 8 17.46 25.83 -7.52
N SER A 9 16.21 26.22 -7.76
CA SER A 9 15.06 25.34 -7.83
C SER A 9 15.30 24.27 -8.90
N SER A 10 15.14 23.01 -8.54
CA SER A 10 15.17 21.86 -9.46
C SER A 10 14.14 20.82 -9.00
N GLU A 11 12.88 21.23 -8.93
CA GLU A 11 11.74 20.30 -8.96
C GLU A 11 11.28 20.13 -10.41
N THR A 12 11.68 19.02 -11.03
CA THR A 12 11.01 18.34 -12.17
C THR A 12 11.92 17.24 -12.72
N ASP A 13 12.17 16.19 -11.95
CA ASP A 13 12.72 14.95 -12.52
C ASP A 13 11.57 14.21 -13.23
N GLU A 14 11.53 14.37 -14.55
CA GLU A 14 10.58 13.77 -15.47
C GLU A 14 10.65 12.22 -15.43
N TYR A 15 9.50 11.57 -15.25
CA TYR A 15 9.38 10.10 -15.17
C TYR A 15 9.50 9.45 -16.55
N VAL A 16 10.71 9.36 -17.11
CA VAL A 16 10.94 8.69 -18.39
C VAL A 16 11.60 7.32 -18.18
N THR A 17 10.88 6.23 -18.51
CA THR A 17 11.41 4.87 -18.64
C THR A 17 11.53 4.46 -20.12
N PRO A 18 12.57 3.70 -20.54
CA PRO A 18 12.79 3.40 -21.95
C PRO A 18 11.84 2.32 -22.51
N ARG A 19 11.45 2.47 -23.78
CA ARG A 19 10.72 1.44 -24.55
C ARG A 19 11.59 0.19 -24.76
N LYS A 20 11.01 -1.00 -24.57
CA LYS A 20 11.63 -2.29 -24.94
C LYS A 20 11.91 -2.31 -26.45
N ARG A 21 13.15 -2.64 -26.84
CA ARG A 21 13.49 -2.97 -28.24
C ARG A 21 12.63 -4.16 -28.69
N ALA A 22 11.80 -3.96 -29.70
CA ALA A 22 11.15 -5.04 -30.43
C ALA A 22 12.23 -5.91 -31.09
N ARG A 23 12.19 -7.23 -30.86
CA ARG A 23 12.95 -8.18 -31.66
C ARG A 23 12.28 -8.26 -33.04
N ARG A 24 13.09 -8.13 -34.09
CA ARG A 24 12.72 -8.26 -35.50
C ARG A 24 12.02 -9.60 -35.76
N ASP A 25 10.96 -9.52 -36.57
CA ASP A 25 10.34 -10.64 -37.27
C ASP A 25 11.37 -11.49 -38.02
N ILE A 26 11.27 -12.80 -37.86
CA ILE A 26 11.89 -13.80 -38.73
C ILE A 26 10.74 -14.59 -39.35
N ASN A 27 10.11 -13.98 -40.36
CA ASN A 27 9.33 -14.70 -41.36
C ASN A 27 10.22 -14.83 -42.61
N SER A 28 10.87 -15.97 -42.78
CA SER A 28 11.24 -16.45 -44.11
C SER A 28 11.45 -17.98 -44.11
N PRO A 29 11.08 -18.68 -45.20
CA PRO A 29 10.87 -20.12 -45.24
C PRO A 29 12.13 -20.93 -45.61
N CYS A 30 12.09 -22.23 -45.32
CA CYS A 30 13.10 -23.27 -45.59
C CYS A 30 13.55 -23.37 -47.07
N PRO A 31 14.63 -24.14 -47.36
CA PRO A 31 14.40 -25.54 -47.77
C PRO A 31 15.44 -26.61 -47.34
N SER A 32 14.89 -27.81 -47.11
CA SER A 32 15.32 -29.22 -47.32
C SER A 32 16.77 -29.75 -47.17
N GLU A 33 16.85 -30.81 -46.35
CA GLU A 33 17.36 -32.19 -46.59
C GLU A 33 18.84 -32.57 -46.82
N ASN A 34 19.18 -33.68 -46.14
CA ASN A 34 20.23 -34.70 -46.37
C ASN A 34 21.60 -34.54 -45.72
N THR A 35 21.85 -35.25 -44.61
CA THR A 35 22.92 -36.29 -44.44
C THR A 35 22.88 -36.94 -43.03
N PRO A 36 23.53 -38.11 -42.78
CA PRO A 36 22.93 -39.23 -42.06
C PRO A 36 23.45 -39.45 -40.62
N ALA A 37 22.77 -40.37 -39.94
CA ALA A 37 23.03 -40.82 -38.58
C ALA A 37 24.42 -41.46 -38.39
N SER A 38 25.09 -41.13 -37.28
CA SER A 38 26.11 -41.98 -36.68
C SER A 38 26.32 -41.72 -35.18
N CYS A 39 26.35 -42.83 -34.44
CA CYS A 39 26.89 -43.06 -33.10
C CYS A 39 26.27 -42.39 -31.86
N ARG A 40 25.50 -43.23 -31.15
CA ARG A 40 25.32 -43.27 -29.69
C ARG A 40 26.61 -42.91 -28.96
N SER A 41 26.63 -41.75 -28.33
CA SER A 41 27.45 -41.50 -27.14
C SER A 41 26.49 -41.23 -25.98
N MET A 42 26.61 -42.04 -24.93
CA MET A 42 25.84 -41.85 -23.70
C MET A 42 26.27 -40.54 -23.06
N ILE A 43 25.48 -39.49 -23.24
CA ILE A 43 25.59 -38.29 -22.43
C ILE A 43 25.06 -38.66 -21.05
N VAL A 44 26.00 -38.93 -20.14
CA VAL A 44 25.73 -38.91 -18.70
C VAL A 44 25.27 -37.51 -18.36
N VAL A 45 23.95 -37.31 -18.30
CA VAL A 45 23.34 -36.12 -17.76
C VAL A 45 23.78 -36.04 -16.30
N LYS A 46 24.80 -35.22 -16.02
CA LYS A 46 25.07 -34.76 -14.66
C LYS A 46 23.82 -34.00 -14.21
N VAL A 47 22.96 -34.71 -13.47
CA VAL A 47 21.85 -34.13 -12.73
C VAL A 47 22.48 -33.10 -11.79
N ALA A 48 22.35 -31.83 -12.17
CA ALA A 48 22.71 -30.73 -11.29
C ALA A 48 21.95 -30.94 -9.97
N PRO A 49 22.60 -30.74 -8.80
CA PRO A 49 21.93 -30.91 -7.53
C PRO A 49 20.70 -30.00 -7.52
N ARG A 50 19.51 -30.62 -7.44
CA ARG A 50 18.26 -29.92 -7.22
C ARG A 50 18.51 -29.04 -6.00
N LYS A 51 18.44 -27.71 -6.17
CA LYS A 51 18.42 -26.78 -5.03
C LYS A 51 17.41 -27.33 -4.05
N ALA A 52 17.84 -27.53 -2.80
CA ALA A 52 16.95 -27.86 -1.71
C ALA A 52 15.75 -26.92 -1.78
N TYR A 53 14.55 -27.50 -1.77
CA TYR A 53 13.33 -26.73 -1.63
C TYR A 53 13.37 -26.18 -0.21
N ASN A 54 13.95 -24.99 -0.05
CA ASN A 54 13.84 -24.26 1.19
C ASN A 54 12.35 -24.02 1.39
N GLU A 55 11.80 -24.51 2.50
CA GLU A 55 10.45 -24.14 2.91
C GLU A 55 10.29 -22.61 2.80
N PRO A 56 9.14 -22.12 2.32
CA PRO A 56 8.91 -20.68 2.26
C PRO A 56 9.07 -20.10 3.66
N GLN A 57 10.16 -19.38 3.87
CA GLN A 57 10.38 -18.68 5.12
C GLN A 57 9.22 -17.68 5.27
N GLU A 58 8.46 -17.80 6.35
CA GLU A 58 7.32 -16.94 6.62
C GLU A 58 7.80 -15.49 6.71
N VAL A 59 7.32 -14.65 5.79
CA VAL A 59 7.74 -13.25 5.72
C VAL A 59 6.93 -12.44 6.73
N ASP A 60 7.60 -11.95 7.77
CA ASP A 60 7.03 -10.93 8.65
C ASP A 60 7.06 -9.57 7.95
N LEU A 61 5.92 -9.16 7.40
CA LEU A 61 5.76 -7.88 6.71
C LEU A 61 6.06 -6.69 7.63
N CYS A 62 5.68 -6.78 8.91
CA CYS A 62 5.89 -5.72 9.90
C CYS A 62 7.39 -5.52 10.17
N ALA A 63 8.13 -6.60 10.43
CA ALA A 63 9.59 -6.54 10.59
C ALA A 63 10.29 -6.07 9.30
N THR A 64 9.82 -6.52 8.14
CA THR A 64 10.39 -6.18 6.84
C THR A 64 10.26 -4.68 6.52
N LEU A 65 9.07 -4.10 6.72
CA LEU A 65 8.86 -2.67 6.52
C LEU A 65 9.58 -1.83 7.58
N ARG A 66 9.64 -2.30 8.83
CA ARG A 66 10.37 -1.62 9.91
C ARG A 66 11.87 -1.53 9.65
N ARG A 67 12.49 -2.55 9.04
CA ARG A 67 13.91 -2.48 8.60
C ARG A 67 14.16 -1.37 7.57
N CYS A 68 13.14 -1.01 6.80
CA CYS A 68 13.24 0.03 5.78
C CYS A 68 12.95 1.45 6.31
N ARG A 69 12.75 1.62 7.63
CA ARG A 69 12.33 2.91 8.21
C ARG A 69 13.36 4.03 8.04
N SER A 70 14.65 3.72 8.10
CA SER A 70 15.71 4.72 7.95
C SER A 70 16.24 4.81 6.53
N GLU A 71 16.42 3.67 5.89
CA GLU A 71 16.90 3.54 4.51
C GLU A 71 16.35 2.23 3.93
N ALA A 72 16.25 2.12 2.61
CA ALA A 72 15.82 0.90 1.95
C ALA A 72 16.84 -0.25 2.14
N ASP A 73 16.41 -1.33 2.79
CA ASP A 73 17.23 -2.54 2.98
C ASP A 73 17.16 -3.45 1.73
N PRO A 74 18.30 -3.78 1.08
CA PRO A 74 18.32 -4.70 -0.06
C PRO A 74 17.71 -6.07 0.22
N SER A 75 17.82 -6.57 1.46
CA SER A 75 17.23 -7.87 1.84
C SER A 75 15.71 -7.77 1.92
N ALA A 76 15.20 -6.75 2.60
CA ALA A 76 13.77 -6.44 2.63
C ALA A 76 13.17 -6.23 1.22
N ILE A 77 13.89 -5.55 0.31
CA ILE A 77 13.46 -5.41 -1.10
C ILE A 77 13.28 -6.79 -1.75
N LYS A 78 14.22 -7.71 -1.54
CA LYS A 78 14.15 -9.07 -2.11
C LYS A 78 12.98 -9.86 -1.52
N GLU A 79 12.77 -9.76 -0.21
CA GLU A 79 11.68 -10.42 0.50
C GLU A 79 10.31 -9.91 0.03
N LEU A 80 10.12 -8.58 -0.04
CA LEU A 80 8.88 -7.98 -0.52
C LEU A 80 8.57 -8.36 -1.98
N LYS A 81 9.60 -8.41 -2.84
CA LYS A 81 9.42 -8.84 -4.24
C LYS A 81 9.15 -10.34 -4.37
N ALA A 82 9.47 -11.13 -3.34
CA ALA A 82 9.18 -12.55 -3.29
C ALA A 82 7.80 -12.85 -2.66
N LEU A 83 7.12 -11.83 -2.12
CA LEU A 83 5.80 -12.03 -1.52
C LEU A 83 4.81 -12.57 -2.57
N PRO A 84 4.04 -13.63 -2.23
CA PRO A 84 2.98 -14.12 -3.07
C PRO A 84 1.87 -13.07 -3.25
N TYR A 85 1.38 -12.90 -4.48
CA TYR A 85 0.26 -12.00 -4.77
C TYR A 85 -1.10 -12.64 -4.40
N GLY A 86 -2.14 -11.80 -4.27
CA GLY A 86 -3.51 -12.25 -3.96
C GLY A 86 -3.74 -12.49 -2.47
N LYS A 87 -4.49 -13.54 -2.12
CA LYS A 87 -4.89 -13.86 -0.74
C LYS A 87 -3.73 -13.90 0.27
N PRO A 88 -2.56 -14.51 -0.05
CA PRO A 88 -1.44 -14.52 0.89
C PRO A 88 -0.92 -13.13 1.26
N LEU A 89 -0.84 -12.20 0.30
CA LEU A 89 -0.45 -10.81 0.59
C LEU A 89 -1.46 -10.13 1.51
N VAL A 90 -2.76 -10.38 1.30
CA VAL A 90 -3.82 -9.87 2.17
C VAL A 90 -3.63 -10.38 3.59
N GLN A 91 -3.30 -11.65 3.78
CA GLN A 91 -3.02 -12.23 5.10
C GLN A 91 -1.82 -11.54 5.77
N HIS A 92 -0.71 -11.31 5.05
CA HIS A 92 0.43 -10.58 5.60
C HIS A 92 0.08 -9.15 6.05
N VAL A 93 -0.77 -8.45 5.30
CA VAL A 93 -1.25 -7.12 5.70
C VAL A 93 -2.18 -7.20 6.92
N GLN A 94 -3.06 -8.20 6.98
CA GLN A 94 -3.92 -8.43 8.15
C GLN A 94 -3.11 -8.73 9.41
N SER A 95 -2.04 -9.53 9.31
CA SER A 95 -1.11 -9.75 10.42
C SER A 95 -0.43 -8.46 10.87
N LEU A 96 -0.05 -7.58 9.93
CA LEU A 96 0.50 -6.26 10.25
C LEU A 96 -0.52 -5.38 11.00
N LEU A 97 -1.77 -5.33 10.54
CA LEU A 97 -2.84 -4.58 11.22
C LEU A 97 -3.14 -5.15 12.61
N HIS A 98 -3.12 -6.47 12.77
CA HIS A 98 -3.28 -7.12 14.07
C HIS A 98 -2.15 -6.76 15.06
N VAL A 99 -0.90 -6.74 14.59
CA VAL A 99 0.26 -6.30 15.41
C VAL A 99 0.09 -4.84 15.82
N VAL A 100 -0.34 -3.96 14.91
CA VAL A 100 -0.63 -2.56 15.21
C VAL A 100 -1.67 -2.42 16.32
N LYS A 101 -2.82 -3.07 16.18
CA LYS A 101 -3.90 -3.01 17.18
C LYS A 101 -3.43 -3.52 18.54
N THR A 102 -2.70 -4.64 18.55
CA THR A 102 -2.12 -5.22 19.76
C THR A 102 -1.13 -4.27 20.45
N ASN A 103 -0.27 -3.60 19.69
CA ASN A 103 0.69 -2.65 20.24
C ASN A 103 -0.01 -1.42 20.82
N VAL A 104 -1.03 -0.90 20.14
CA VAL A 104 -1.82 0.24 20.62
C VAL A 104 -2.56 -0.15 21.90
N LYS A 105 -3.24 -1.30 21.92
CA LYS A 105 -3.89 -1.84 23.13
C LYS A 105 -2.92 -1.92 24.31
N LYS A 106 -1.73 -2.51 24.14
CA LYS A 106 -0.71 -2.62 25.21
C LYS A 106 -0.24 -1.27 25.77
N ARG A 107 -0.33 -0.19 24.99
CA ARG A 107 0.03 1.17 25.44
C ARG A 107 -1.15 1.87 26.12
N VAL A 108 -2.35 1.70 25.58
CA VAL A 108 -3.58 2.35 26.05
C VAL A 108 -4.15 1.66 27.30
N ASP A 109 -4.03 0.34 27.44
CA ASP A 109 -4.45 -0.40 28.65
C ASP A 109 -3.67 0.05 29.92
N LYS A 110 -2.60 0.85 29.76
CA LYS A 110 -1.81 1.44 30.85
C LYS A 110 -2.28 2.86 31.23
N THR A 111 -3.18 3.45 30.48
CA THR A 111 -3.72 4.79 30.69
C THR A 111 -5.20 4.71 31.05
N ASP A 112 -5.80 5.83 31.45
CA ASP A 112 -7.26 5.94 31.57
C ASP A 112 -7.96 5.67 30.23
N ARG A 113 -9.30 5.55 30.26
CA ARG A 113 -10.12 5.26 29.08
C ARG A 113 -9.86 6.29 27.96
N ILE A 114 -9.75 5.79 26.74
CA ILE A 114 -9.47 6.57 25.54
C ILE A 114 -10.76 6.96 24.82
N ILE A 115 -10.79 8.11 24.16
CA ILE A 115 -11.90 8.47 23.27
C ILE A 115 -11.76 7.67 21.97
N GLU A 116 -12.86 7.30 21.36
CA GLU A 116 -12.87 6.47 20.14
C GLU A 116 -12.06 7.11 18.98
N THR A 117 -12.22 8.41 18.73
CA THR A 117 -11.46 9.13 17.71
C THR A 117 -9.95 9.14 17.98
N GLU A 118 -9.54 9.21 19.25
CA GLU A 118 -8.12 9.10 19.64
C GLU A 118 -7.58 7.69 19.40
N LEU A 119 -8.38 6.65 19.63
CA LEU A 119 -7.99 5.28 19.33
C LEU A 119 -7.67 5.11 17.84
N TYR A 120 -8.51 5.65 16.96
CA TYR A 120 -8.30 5.61 15.51
C TYR A 120 -7.03 6.37 15.10
N LEU A 121 -6.77 7.53 15.70
CA LEU A 121 -5.50 8.23 15.54
C LEU A 121 -4.32 7.35 15.98
N LYS A 122 -4.39 6.69 17.14
CA LYS A 122 -3.30 5.83 17.64
C LYS A 122 -3.01 4.65 16.71
N TRP A 123 -4.02 4.10 16.04
CA TRP A 123 -3.81 3.08 15.00
C TRP A 123 -3.08 3.65 13.79
N LEU A 124 -3.49 4.84 13.29
CA LEU A 124 -2.80 5.52 12.19
C LEU A 124 -1.34 5.84 12.53
N GLU A 125 -1.08 6.37 13.72
CA GLU A 125 0.27 6.68 14.22
C GLU A 125 1.16 5.45 14.30
N GLU A 126 0.64 4.31 14.74
CA GLU A 126 1.42 3.07 14.81
C GLU A 126 1.78 2.53 13.41
N LEU A 127 0.87 2.69 12.45
CA LEU A 127 1.11 2.29 11.07
C LEU A 127 2.08 3.22 10.31
N ASP A 128 2.35 4.42 10.82
CA ASP A 128 3.29 5.38 10.22
C ASP A 128 4.68 4.76 9.98
N SER A 129 5.11 3.89 10.88
CA SER A 129 6.37 3.15 10.74
C SER A 129 6.43 2.30 9.46
N ALA A 130 5.31 1.70 9.06
CA ALA A 130 5.20 0.94 7.82
C ALA A 130 5.17 1.85 6.59
N VAL A 131 4.47 2.99 6.67
CA VAL A 131 4.41 3.99 5.58
C VAL A 131 5.78 4.57 5.27
N ILE A 132 6.53 4.97 6.30
CA ILE A 132 7.90 5.48 6.14
C ILE A 132 8.79 4.40 5.49
N GLY A 133 8.65 3.15 5.92
CA GLY A 133 9.35 2.02 5.29
C GLY A 133 9.05 1.91 3.79
N ILE A 134 7.78 2.03 3.41
CA ILE A 134 7.34 1.99 2.00
C ILE A 134 7.83 3.21 1.21
N GLU A 135 7.84 4.40 1.81
CA GLU A 135 8.36 5.62 1.19
C GLU A 135 9.85 5.48 0.84
N ASN A 136 10.65 4.95 1.76
CA ASN A 136 12.06 4.68 1.53
C ASN A 136 12.27 3.61 0.45
N LEU A 137 11.45 2.56 0.44
CA LEU A 137 11.47 1.53 -0.60
C LEU A 137 11.17 2.12 -1.99
N LEU A 138 10.15 2.99 -2.10
CA LEU A 138 9.81 3.67 -3.35
C LEU A 138 10.93 4.62 -3.84
N SER A 139 11.75 5.11 -2.92
CA SER A 139 12.89 5.98 -3.18
C SER A 139 14.20 5.22 -3.43
N ALA A 140 14.22 3.91 -3.23
CA ALA A 140 15.40 3.06 -3.38
C ALA A 140 16.00 3.12 -4.80
N LYS A 141 17.32 3.29 -4.87
CA LYS A 141 18.09 3.33 -6.13
C LYS A 141 18.94 2.08 -6.29
N ILE A 142 19.18 1.68 -7.54
CA ILE A 142 20.14 0.61 -7.84
C ILE A 142 21.55 1.18 -7.58
N PRO A 143 22.37 0.52 -6.74
CA PRO A 143 23.72 0.98 -6.41
C PRO A 143 24.54 1.32 -7.66
N GLY A 144 25.27 2.43 -7.60
CA GLY A 144 26.08 2.92 -8.73
C GLY A 144 25.28 3.53 -9.88
N THR A 145 23.96 3.70 -9.75
CA THR A 145 23.12 4.31 -10.79
C THR A 145 22.18 5.37 -10.23
N ARG A 146 21.68 6.25 -11.11
CA ARG A 146 20.57 7.15 -10.79
C ARG A 146 19.20 6.48 -10.87
N ARG A 147 19.13 5.20 -11.26
CA ARG A 147 17.87 4.49 -11.55
C ARG A 147 17.26 3.95 -10.27
N ARG A 148 15.93 4.06 -10.15
CA ARG A 148 15.16 3.44 -9.05
C ARG A 148 15.03 1.93 -9.23
N VAL A 149 14.94 1.20 -8.12
CA VAL A 149 14.72 -0.26 -8.13
C VAL A 149 13.38 -0.59 -8.80
N PRO A 150 13.35 -1.43 -9.86
CA PRO A 150 12.12 -1.77 -10.56
C PRO A 150 11.33 -2.88 -9.86
N GLY A 151 10.01 -2.87 -10.10
CA GLY A 151 9.08 -3.88 -9.63
C GLY A 151 8.63 -3.68 -8.18
N LEU A 152 8.76 -2.46 -7.67
CA LEU A 152 8.26 -2.10 -6.34
C LEU A 152 6.88 -1.45 -6.42
N GLY A 153 6.52 -0.82 -7.55
CA GLY A 153 5.29 -0.04 -7.66
C GLY A 153 4.03 -0.84 -7.35
N TYR A 154 3.92 -2.05 -7.92
CA TYR A 154 2.77 -2.92 -7.69
C TYR A 154 2.66 -3.37 -6.23
N ILE A 155 3.73 -3.96 -5.68
CA ILE A 155 3.67 -4.53 -4.32
C ILE A 155 3.44 -3.44 -3.26
N THR A 156 4.10 -2.29 -3.37
CA THR A 156 3.89 -1.18 -2.42
C THR A 156 2.50 -0.57 -2.54
N PHE A 157 1.97 -0.45 -3.77
CA PHE A 157 0.62 0.04 -3.99
C PHE A 157 -0.41 -0.88 -3.34
N VAL A 158 -0.31 -2.19 -3.57
CA VAL A 158 -1.25 -3.16 -3.00
C VAL A 158 -1.16 -3.19 -1.47
N ILE A 159 0.04 -3.14 -0.90
CA ILE A 159 0.22 -3.08 0.56
C ILE A 159 -0.44 -1.81 1.13
N LEU A 160 -0.16 -0.63 0.58
CA LEU A 160 -0.74 0.64 1.05
C LEU A 160 -2.26 0.65 0.93
N TYR A 161 -2.79 0.18 -0.20
CA TYR A 161 -4.24 0.04 -0.40
C TYR A 161 -4.85 -0.86 0.66
N ARG A 162 -4.28 -2.05 0.88
CA ARG A 162 -4.80 -3.03 1.85
C ARG A 162 -4.66 -2.56 3.30
N ILE A 163 -3.63 -1.78 3.63
CA ILE A 163 -3.51 -1.14 4.94
C ILE A 163 -4.69 -0.18 5.15
N MET A 164 -5.00 0.67 4.16
CA MET A 164 -6.08 1.64 4.28
C MET A 164 -7.46 0.97 4.28
N ASP A 165 -7.70 0.03 3.38
CA ASP A 165 -8.92 -0.79 3.29
C ASP A 165 -9.17 -1.52 4.62
N GLY A 166 -8.14 -2.15 5.18
CA GLY A 166 -8.23 -2.82 6.47
C GLY A 166 -8.39 -1.88 7.66
N PHE A 167 -7.72 -0.71 7.66
CA PHE A 167 -7.92 0.33 8.68
C PHE A 167 -9.37 0.81 8.69
N ILE A 168 -9.95 1.13 7.53
CA ILE A 168 -11.34 1.58 7.44
C ILE A 168 -12.29 0.47 7.87
N SER A 169 -12.04 -0.78 7.46
CA SER A 169 -12.83 -1.92 7.93
C SER A 169 -12.73 -2.16 9.44
N ASP A 170 -11.58 -1.90 10.05
CA ASP A 170 -11.38 -2.01 11.50
C ASP A 170 -12.12 -0.89 12.25
N VAL A 171 -12.11 0.33 11.71
CA VAL A 171 -12.90 1.46 12.24
C VAL A 171 -14.39 1.15 12.16
N ASP A 172 -14.87 0.70 11.00
CA ASP A 172 -16.27 0.33 10.77
C ASP A 172 -16.73 -0.75 11.75
N HIS A 173 -15.93 -1.82 11.89
CA HIS A 173 -16.24 -2.91 12.81
C HIS A 173 -16.23 -2.47 14.29
N HIS A 174 -15.33 -1.57 14.68
CA HIS A 174 -15.26 -1.05 16.04
C HIS A 174 -16.42 -0.09 16.35
N HIS A 175 -16.78 0.76 15.39
CA HIS A 175 -17.87 1.71 15.49
C HIS A 175 -19.23 0.98 15.63
N ASP A 176 -19.47 -0.02 14.77
CA ASP A 176 -20.72 -0.81 14.80
C ASP A 176 -20.77 -1.83 15.95
N GLY A 177 -19.60 -2.23 16.48
CA GLY A 177 -19.44 -3.19 17.57
C GLY A 177 -19.87 -2.70 18.96
N TRP A 178 -20.60 -1.58 19.05
CA TRP A 178 -20.98 -0.89 20.29
C TRP A 178 -21.64 -1.81 21.33
N SER A 179 -22.40 -2.82 20.89
CA SER A 179 -23.06 -3.80 21.75
C SER A 179 -22.10 -4.72 22.52
N SER A 180 -20.82 -4.76 22.15
CA SER A 180 -19.82 -5.65 22.74
C SER A 180 -18.70 -4.93 23.51
N ARG A 181 -18.83 -3.61 23.74
CA ARG A 181 -17.89 -2.81 24.54
C ARG A 181 -17.94 -3.27 26.00
N GLY A 182 -17.13 -4.28 26.35
CA GLY A 182 -17.00 -4.80 27.72
C GLY A 182 -17.10 -6.31 27.86
N SER A 183 -17.29 -7.09 26.79
CA SER A 183 -17.11 -8.55 26.86
C SER A 183 -15.62 -8.91 26.78
N GLU A 184 -15.22 -9.96 27.50
CA GLU A 184 -13.89 -10.58 27.36
C GLU A 184 -13.63 -11.10 25.92
N ASP A 185 -14.67 -11.12 25.08
CA ASP A 185 -14.65 -11.67 23.72
C ASP A 185 -14.02 -10.76 22.65
N HIS A 186 -13.66 -9.50 22.97
CA HIS A 186 -12.91 -8.60 22.07
C HIS A 186 -11.51 -8.25 22.59
N PRO A 187 -10.59 -9.23 22.66
CA PRO A 187 -9.29 -9.09 23.34
C PRO A 187 -8.33 -8.12 22.65
N ILE A 188 -8.65 -7.59 21.47
CA ILE A 188 -7.73 -6.79 20.65
C ILE A 188 -7.95 -5.27 20.72
N TYR A 189 -9.08 -4.82 21.26
CA TYR A 189 -9.40 -3.39 21.39
C TYR A 189 -9.24 -2.92 22.84
N PRO A 190 -8.69 -1.71 23.09
CA PRO A 190 -8.72 -1.11 24.42
C PRO A 190 -10.13 -0.64 24.78
N ILE A 191 -10.39 -0.45 26.07
CA ILE A 191 -11.68 0.08 26.55
C ILE A 191 -11.77 1.56 26.18
N THR A 192 -12.77 1.92 25.38
CA THR A 192 -13.07 3.31 25.05
C THR A 192 -14.06 3.92 26.04
N MET A 193 -14.10 5.24 26.11
CA MET A 193 -15.14 5.97 26.83
C MET A 193 -16.51 5.69 26.20
N THR A 194 -17.55 5.72 27.03
CA THR A 194 -18.94 5.75 26.57
C THR A 194 -19.39 7.18 26.34
N LEU A 195 -20.44 7.40 25.53
CA LEU A 195 -21.01 8.75 25.35
C LEU A 195 -21.40 9.44 26.67
N ALA A 196 -21.84 8.68 27.67
CA ALA A 196 -22.19 9.22 28.98
C ALA A 196 -20.96 9.64 29.80
N GLU A 197 -19.81 9.04 29.54
CA GLU A 197 -18.52 9.42 30.14
C GLU A 197 -17.95 10.64 29.41
N GLU A 198 -18.00 10.63 28.08
CA GLU A 198 -17.60 11.75 27.21
C GLU A 198 -18.36 13.03 27.56
N ALA A 199 -19.70 12.95 27.71
CA ALA A 199 -20.53 14.10 28.06
C ALA A 199 -20.26 14.69 29.45
N LYS A 200 -19.58 13.95 30.34
CA LYS A 200 -19.23 14.41 31.70
C LYS A 200 -17.83 15.04 31.75
N ASP A 201 -16.97 14.75 30.78
CA ASP A 201 -15.62 15.27 30.70
C ASP A 201 -15.59 16.46 29.71
N PRO A 202 -15.45 17.71 30.19
CA PRO A 202 -15.45 18.90 29.33
C PRO A 202 -14.21 18.98 28.43
N SER A 203 -13.18 18.16 28.65
CA SER A 203 -12.00 18.10 27.78
C SER A 203 -12.22 17.27 26.52
N THR A 204 -13.27 16.43 26.48
CA THR A 204 -13.53 15.48 25.40
C THR A 204 -13.60 16.16 24.04
N ASP A 205 -14.36 17.24 23.91
CA ASP A 205 -14.55 17.94 22.62
C ASP A 205 -13.20 18.42 22.06
N SER A 206 -12.40 19.08 22.90
CA SER A 206 -11.07 19.58 22.50
C SER A 206 -10.08 18.47 22.13
N ARG A 207 -10.17 17.32 22.82
CA ARG A 207 -9.37 16.13 22.55
C ARG A 207 -9.77 15.48 21.23
N ALA A 208 -11.08 15.36 20.97
CA ALA A 208 -11.63 14.83 19.73
C ALA A 208 -11.23 15.71 18.53
N GLU A 209 -11.40 17.03 18.64
CA GLU A 209 -10.98 17.98 17.58
C GLU A 209 -9.48 17.89 17.29
N SER A 210 -8.65 17.82 18.33
CA SER A 210 -7.21 17.64 18.18
C SER A 210 -6.89 16.30 17.50
N ALA A 211 -7.58 15.23 17.90
CA ALA A 211 -7.39 13.90 17.32
C ALA A 211 -7.75 13.86 15.84
N VAL A 212 -8.85 14.52 15.44
CA VAL A 212 -9.23 14.69 14.02
C VAL A 212 -8.12 15.39 13.25
N HIS A 213 -7.63 16.54 13.76
CA HIS A 213 -6.57 17.29 13.08
C HIS A 213 -5.29 16.45 12.87
N PHE A 214 -4.83 15.75 13.90
CA PHE A 214 -3.65 14.89 13.78
C PHE A 214 -3.89 13.66 12.89
N ALA A 215 -5.11 13.13 12.86
CA ALA A 215 -5.46 12.02 11.98
C ALA A 215 -5.46 12.46 10.51
N GLU A 216 -5.94 13.66 10.22
CA GLU A 216 -5.88 14.25 8.88
C GLU A 216 -4.44 14.44 8.40
N ASP A 217 -3.54 14.89 9.27
CA ASP A 217 -2.10 15.00 8.98
C ASP A 217 -1.48 13.63 8.66
N ALA A 218 -1.82 12.60 9.45
CA ALA A 218 -1.37 11.23 9.23
C ALA A 218 -1.90 10.70 7.88
N LEU A 219 -3.20 10.84 7.60
CA LEU A 219 -3.83 10.47 6.33
C LEU A 219 -3.23 11.24 5.14
N GLY A 220 -2.85 12.50 5.34
CA GLY A 220 -2.16 13.31 4.33
C GLY A 220 -0.79 12.74 3.97
N ARG A 221 -0.06 12.16 4.93
CA ARG A 221 1.20 11.43 4.64
C ARG A 221 0.93 10.16 3.85
N TYR A 222 -0.05 9.38 4.26
CA TYR A 222 -0.51 8.21 3.50
C TYR A 222 -0.84 8.55 2.05
N ASP A 223 -1.61 9.63 1.83
CA ASP A 223 -1.99 10.09 0.50
C ASP A 223 -0.77 10.39 -0.38
N ARG A 224 0.23 11.09 0.17
CA ARG A 224 1.46 11.40 -0.58
C ARG A 224 2.21 10.15 -0.98
N VAL A 225 2.41 9.21 -0.05
CA VAL A 225 3.18 7.98 -0.31
C VAL A 225 2.42 7.05 -1.25
N MET A 226 1.11 6.90 -1.07
CA MET A 226 0.26 6.09 -1.95
C MET A 226 0.16 6.70 -3.35
N GLY A 227 0.10 8.03 -3.48
CA GLY A 227 0.18 8.73 -4.76
C GLY A 227 1.51 8.49 -5.49
N VAL A 228 2.64 8.44 -4.77
CA VAL A 228 3.94 8.03 -5.35
C VAL A 228 3.89 6.57 -5.80
N ALA A 229 3.28 5.68 -5.01
CA ALA A 229 3.14 4.26 -5.36
C ALA A 229 2.29 4.07 -6.64
N VAL A 230 1.17 4.78 -6.79
CA VAL A 230 0.32 4.76 -7.99
C VAL A 230 1.10 5.22 -9.21
N ARG A 231 1.79 6.36 -9.13
CA ARG A 231 2.62 6.87 -10.24
C ARG A 231 3.73 5.89 -10.61
N ARG A 232 4.35 5.25 -9.60
CA ARG A 232 5.38 4.24 -9.83
C ARG A 232 4.81 2.99 -10.50
N LEU A 233 3.66 2.50 -10.04
CA LEU A 233 2.93 1.39 -10.63
C LEU A 233 2.59 1.68 -12.10
N LYS A 234 2.09 2.88 -12.41
CA LYS A 234 1.84 3.30 -13.79
C LYS A 234 3.11 3.29 -14.65
N ALA A 235 4.20 3.87 -14.14
CA ALA A 235 5.47 3.93 -14.87
C ALA A 235 6.08 2.53 -15.13
N GLU A 236 5.89 1.58 -14.21
CA GLU A 236 6.35 0.20 -14.34
C GLU A 236 5.40 -0.67 -15.18
N GLY A 237 4.09 -0.44 -15.09
CA GLY A 237 3.04 -1.19 -15.77
C GLY A 237 2.77 -0.75 -17.21
N GLY A 238 3.23 0.43 -17.61
CA GLY A 238 3.05 0.96 -18.97
C GLY A 238 1.56 1.16 -19.32
N ARG A 239 1.20 0.83 -20.57
CA ARG A 239 -0.18 0.95 -21.10
C ARG A 239 -1.05 -0.28 -20.82
N SER A 240 -0.85 -0.92 -19.68
CA SER A 240 -1.60 -2.14 -19.32
C SER A 240 -3.04 -1.79 -18.96
N LEU A 241 -3.98 -2.12 -19.85
CA LEU A 241 -5.42 -1.93 -19.62
C LEU A 241 -5.89 -2.70 -18.37
N ARG A 242 -5.36 -3.91 -18.13
CA ARG A 242 -5.69 -4.70 -16.93
C ARG A 242 -5.32 -3.97 -15.64
N LEU A 243 -4.14 -3.34 -15.58
CA LEU A 243 -3.72 -2.58 -14.41
C LEU A 243 -4.55 -1.30 -14.26
N ALA A 244 -4.86 -0.62 -15.36
CA ALA A 244 -5.73 0.55 -15.34
C ALA A 244 -7.13 0.23 -14.80
N ARG A 245 -7.75 -0.90 -15.22
CA ARG A 245 -9.03 -1.38 -14.68
C ARG A 245 -8.98 -1.72 -13.20
N MET A 246 -7.95 -2.45 -12.77
CA MET A 246 -7.73 -2.74 -11.35
C MET A 246 -7.62 -1.44 -10.52
N VAL A 247 -6.87 -0.46 -11.01
CA VAL A 247 -6.72 0.84 -10.33
C VAL A 247 -8.02 1.63 -10.32
N ALA A 248 -8.82 1.58 -11.40
CA ALA A 248 -10.15 2.20 -11.44
C ALA A 248 -11.10 1.60 -10.39
N GLN A 249 -11.20 0.27 -10.33
CA GLN A 249 -11.99 -0.43 -9.31
C GLN A 249 -11.52 -0.10 -7.90
N THR A 250 -10.21 -0.04 -7.70
CA THR A 250 -9.58 0.31 -6.43
C THR A 250 -9.92 1.75 -6.02
N GLU A 251 -9.91 2.70 -6.96
CA GLU A 251 -10.28 4.09 -6.71
C GLU A 251 -11.73 4.21 -6.25
N ARG A 252 -12.65 3.50 -6.92
CA ARG A 252 -14.07 3.52 -6.57
C ARG A 252 -14.31 2.89 -5.20
N ALA A 253 -13.69 1.76 -4.91
CA ALA A 253 -13.78 1.12 -3.59
C ALA A 253 -13.25 2.06 -2.50
N LEU A 254 -12.08 2.67 -2.74
CA LEU A 254 -11.46 3.62 -1.83
C LEU A 254 -12.31 4.88 -1.62
N ALA A 255 -12.94 5.39 -2.69
CA ALA A 255 -13.84 6.54 -2.62
C ALA A 255 -15.00 6.30 -1.64
N ARG A 256 -15.68 5.15 -1.75
CA ARG A 256 -16.78 4.78 -0.84
C ARG A 256 -16.28 4.59 0.59
N ALA A 257 -15.16 3.89 0.76
CA ALA A 257 -14.55 3.64 2.06
C ALA A 257 -14.15 4.96 2.75
N CYS A 258 -13.65 5.96 2.00
CA CYS A 258 -13.33 7.28 2.54
C CYS A 258 -14.57 8.07 2.96
N CYS A 259 -15.70 7.93 2.27
CA CYS A 259 -16.97 8.54 2.69
C CYS A 259 -17.42 7.97 4.04
N LEU A 260 -17.43 6.63 4.15
CA LEU A 260 -17.78 5.94 5.39
C LEU A 260 -16.87 6.35 6.56
N LEU A 261 -15.56 6.37 6.33
CA LEU A 261 -14.59 6.81 7.33
C LEU A 261 -14.87 8.25 7.79
N CYS A 262 -15.13 9.16 6.85
CA CYS A 262 -15.45 10.55 7.14
C CYS A 262 -16.72 10.67 8.00
N GLU A 263 -17.76 9.90 7.67
CA GLU A 263 -19.02 9.87 8.43
C GLU A 263 -18.84 9.34 9.86
N GLN A 264 -18.03 8.28 10.03
CA GLN A 264 -17.83 7.62 11.33
C GLN A 264 -16.88 8.38 12.27
N THR A 265 -15.90 9.09 11.72
CA THR A 265 -14.79 9.65 12.52
C THR A 265 -14.73 11.17 12.50
N GLY A 266 -15.41 11.81 11.54
CA GLY A 266 -15.24 13.24 11.26
C GLY A 266 -13.93 13.58 10.54
N PHE A 267 -13.11 12.60 10.13
CA PHE A 267 -11.90 12.86 9.34
C PHE A 267 -12.25 13.41 7.95
N GLY A 268 -11.43 14.30 7.41
CA GLY A 268 -11.62 14.84 6.06
C GLY A 268 -12.29 16.22 6.02
N GLY A 269 -12.38 16.91 7.14
CA GLY A 269 -12.83 18.30 7.20
C GLY A 269 -14.28 18.51 6.75
N ASP A 270 -14.51 19.73 6.26
CA ASP A 270 -15.83 20.38 6.16
C ASP A 270 -16.97 19.46 5.67
N LYS A 271 -18.08 19.47 6.42
CA LYS A 271 -19.23 18.53 6.28
C LYS A 271 -19.90 18.57 4.90
N SER A 272 -19.56 19.54 4.06
CA SER A 272 -20.09 19.69 2.70
C SER A 272 -19.37 18.87 1.63
N ALA A 273 -18.19 18.30 1.93
CA ALA A 273 -17.36 17.55 0.97
C ALA A 273 -16.96 16.16 1.51
N THR A 274 -17.94 15.44 2.06
CA THR A 274 -17.78 14.15 2.75
C THR A 274 -16.87 13.19 1.97
N GLY A 275 -15.73 12.83 2.57
CA GLY A 275 -14.79 11.86 2.01
C GLY A 275 -13.99 12.28 0.76
N GLU A 276 -14.18 13.47 0.18
CA GLU A 276 -13.43 13.93 -1.02
C GLU A 276 -12.03 14.46 -0.70
N SER A 277 -11.81 14.94 0.52
CA SER A 277 -10.52 15.41 1.03
C SER A 277 -9.58 14.26 1.37
N ILE A 278 -10.10 13.13 1.85
CA ILE A 278 -9.31 11.96 2.23
C ILE A 278 -8.74 11.30 0.96
N LEU A 279 -7.41 11.11 0.97
CA LEU A 279 -6.65 10.48 -0.12
C LEU A 279 -6.87 11.13 -1.49
N ARG A 280 -7.08 12.45 -1.50
CA ARG A 280 -7.41 13.24 -2.69
C ARG A 280 -6.38 13.09 -3.79
N SER A 281 -5.09 13.17 -3.48
CA SER A 281 -4.02 13.14 -4.48
C SER A 281 -3.92 11.77 -5.15
N THR A 282 -3.96 10.71 -4.33
CA THR A 282 -3.96 9.32 -4.76
C THR A 282 -5.13 9.04 -5.70
N ARG A 283 -6.35 9.37 -5.27
CA ARG A 283 -7.56 9.18 -6.08
C ARG A 283 -7.52 9.98 -7.37
N THR A 284 -7.00 11.21 -7.33
CA THR A 284 -6.77 12.03 -8.53
C THR A 284 -5.86 11.31 -9.54
N PHE A 285 -4.72 10.77 -9.10
CA PHE A 285 -3.82 10.01 -9.98
C PHE A 285 -4.46 8.74 -10.55
N MET A 286 -5.26 8.03 -9.75
CA MET A 286 -6.00 6.85 -10.21
C MET A 286 -7.03 7.22 -11.28
N ARG A 287 -7.83 8.27 -11.05
CA ARG A 287 -8.82 8.78 -12.02
C ARG A 287 -8.19 9.26 -13.32
N GLN A 288 -7.06 9.96 -13.25
CA GLN A 288 -6.30 10.36 -14.44
C GLN A 288 -5.85 9.14 -15.24
N TRP A 289 -5.34 8.10 -14.57
CA TRP A 289 -4.92 6.88 -15.24
C TRP A 289 -6.11 6.11 -15.87
N LYS A 290 -7.26 6.06 -15.18
CA LYS A 290 -8.53 5.55 -15.71
C LYS A 290 -8.93 6.29 -16.99
N ALA A 291 -8.96 7.63 -16.95
CA ALA A 291 -9.37 8.48 -18.06
C ALA A 291 -8.46 8.32 -19.30
N GLU A 292 -7.15 8.16 -19.12
CA GLU A 292 -6.21 7.90 -20.23
C GLU A 292 -6.51 6.62 -21.03
N HIS A 293 -7.23 5.66 -20.43
CA HIS A 293 -7.61 4.41 -21.07
C HIS A 293 -9.08 4.40 -21.54
N GLY A 294 -9.79 5.52 -21.39
CA GLY A 294 -11.20 5.62 -21.78
C GLY A 294 -12.14 4.71 -20.98
N ILE A 295 -11.72 4.25 -19.79
CA ILE A 295 -12.54 3.40 -18.93
C ILE A 295 -13.67 4.25 -18.36
N THR A 296 -14.91 3.92 -18.71
CA THR A 296 -16.11 4.59 -18.18
C THR A 296 -16.57 3.89 -16.90
N ASP A 297 -17.55 4.48 -16.21
CA ASP A 297 -18.13 3.85 -15.03
C ASP A 297 -18.89 2.55 -15.34
N ASP A 298 -19.32 2.37 -16.60
CA ASP A 298 -20.06 1.21 -17.10
C ASP A 298 -19.14 0.00 -17.35
N ASP A 299 -17.90 0.23 -17.80
CA ASP A 299 -16.88 -0.82 -18.06
C ASP A 299 -16.46 -1.61 -16.81
N GLU A 300 -16.86 -1.15 -15.63
CA GLU A 300 -16.39 -1.64 -14.34
C GLU A 300 -17.26 -2.75 -13.74
N TYR A 301 -18.47 -3.00 -14.28
CA TYR A 301 -19.35 -4.08 -13.81
C TYR A 301 -19.03 -5.46 -14.39
N ASP A 302 -18.30 -5.52 -15.51
CA ASP A 302 -18.01 -6.77 -16.26
C ASP A 302 -16.79 -7.56 -15.75
N THR A 303 -16.17 -7.16 -14.64
CA THR A 303 -14.87 -7.71 -14.21
C THR A 303 -14.83 -8.18 -12.75
N GLN A 304 -15.96 -8.59 -12.18
CA GLN A 304 -16.00 -9.16 -10.82
C GLN A 304 -15.34 -10.55 -10.68
N ASP A 305 -14.92 -11.18 -11.78
CA ASP A 305 -14.23 -12.48 -11.74
C ASP A 305 -12.71 -12.31 -11.57
N GLY A 306 -12.26 -12.43 -10.31
CA GLY A 306 -10.94 -12.96 -9.98
C GLY A 306 -9.88 -11.97 -9.49
N PHE A 307 -9.85 -11.76 -8.18
CA PHE A 307 -8.65 -11.42 -7.41
C PHE A 307 -8.55 -12.27 -6.14
#